data_AF-A0A2S2QEU8-F1
#
_entry.id   AF-A0A2S2QEU8-F1
#
_cell.length_a   1.000
_cell.length_b   1.000
_cell.length_c   1.000
_cell.angle_alpha   90.00
_cell.angle_beta   90.00
_cell.angle_gamma   90.00
#
_symmetry.space_group_name_H-M   'P 1'
#
loop_
_entity.id
_entity.type
_entity.pdbx_description
1 polymer ?
#
loop_
_entity_poly.entity_id
_entity_poly.type
_entity_poly.pdbx_seq_one_letter_code
_entity_poly.pdbx_strand_id
1 'polypeptide(L)'
;MPALERVLKMFQPLKNYFLSIDKCPNILKEFFDNPNSELWLYFMHAQSATFHHAVLKIESQNVSAIDAANEINQLQNNLDQKQNSCYLPHATRNIMVKLQETGDINKENVRTAASNFYKTSKEYLEQWC
;
A
#
# COMPACT_ATOMS: atom_id res chain seq x y z
N MET A 1 -9.95 -3.14 -0.10
CA MET A 1 -9.56 -4.51 -0.52
C MET A 1 -9.86 -5.47 0.63
N PRO A 2 -10.85 -6.38 0.51
CA PRO A 2 -11.40 -7.12 1.65
C PRO A 2 -10.38 -7.94 2.44
N ALA A 3 -9.39 -8.53 1.78
CA ALA A 3 -8.37 -9.34 2.45
C ALA A 3 -7.45 -8.50 3.35
N LEU A 4 -6.88 -7.41 2.81
CA LEU A 4 -6.02 -6.49 3.59
C LEU A 4 -6.79 -5.83 4.73
N GLU A 5 -8.05 -5.44 4.48
CA GLU A 5 -8.90 -4.87 5.52
C GLU A 5 -9.13 -5.85 6.68
N ARG A 6 -9.35 -7.13 6.39
CA ARG A 6 -9.50 -8.18 7.41
C ARG A 6 -8.22 -8.37 8.20
N VAL A 7 -7.06 -8.39 7.55
CA VAL A 7 -5.76 -8.49 8.22
C VAL A 7 -5.53 -7.29 9.14
N LEU A 8 -5.81 -6.06 8.67
CA LEU A 8 -5.69 -4.85 9.47
C LEU A 8 -6.60 -4.87 10.71
N LYS A 9 -7.87 -5.27 10.55
CA LYS A 9 -8.82 -5.41 11.69
C LYS A 9 -8.37 -6.45 12.71
N MET A 10 -7.66 -7.49 12.27
CA MET A 10 -7.16 -8.58 13.09
C MET A 10 -5.68 -8.45 13.43
N PHE A 11 -5.04 -7.30 13.14
CA PHE A 11 -3.58 -7.20 13.19
C PHE A 11 -3.02 -7.53 14.57
N GLN A 12 -3.56 -6.93 15.63
CA GLN A 12 -3.11 -7.18 16.99
C GLN A 12 -3.38 -8.62 17.46
N PRO A 13 -4.59 -9.21 17.28
CA PRO A 13 -4.80 -10.63 17.56
C PRO A 13 -3.86 -11.57 16.81
N LEU A 14 -3.62 -11.32 15.52
CA LEU A 14 -2.71 -12.13 14.70
C LEU A 14 -1.28 -12.03 15.19
N LYS A 15 -0.81 -10.81 15.50
CA LYS A 15 0.50 -10.57 16.10
C LYS A 15 0.68 -11.37 17.39
N ASN A 16 -0.27 -11.26 18.32
CA ASN A 16 -0.21 -11.97 19.59
C ASN A 16 -0.20 -13.48 19.39
N TYR A 17 -1.06 -13.99 18.50
CA TYR A 17 -1.13 -15.41 18.19
C TYR A 17 0.20 -15.92 17.63
N PHE A 18 0.70 -15.34 16.54
CA PHE A 18 1.91 -15.82 15.88
C PHE A 18 3.16 -15.67 16.75
N LEU A 19 3.27 -14.63 17.56
CA LEU A 19 4.41 -14.47 18.48
C LEU A 19 4.33 -15.38 19.71
N SER A 20 3.16 -15.97 20.01
CA SER A 20 2.99 -16.91 21.13
C SER A 20 3.28 -18.38 20.77
N ILE A 21 3.43 -18.71 19.48
CA ILE A 21 3.59 -20.09 19.02
C ILE A 21 5.08 -20.45 18.96
N ASP A 22 5.45 -21.56 19.61
CA ASP A 22 6.82 -22.08 19.67
C ASP A 22 7.46 -22.27 18.27
N LYS A 23 6.70 -22.82 17.33
CA LYS A 23 7.13 -23.06 15.93
C LYS A 23 6.50 -22.08 14.94
N CYS A 24 6.53 -20.79 15.25
CA CYS A 24 6.09 -19.75 14.32
C CYS A 24 7.00 -19.68 13.08
N PRO A 25 6.46 -19.63 11.85
CA PRO A 25 7.27 -19.41 10.65
C PRO A 25 8.08 -18.12 10.74
N ASN A 26 9.39 -18.18 10.45
CA ASN A 26 10.31 -17.05 10.58
C ASN A 26 9.81 -15.79 9.87
N ILE A 27 9.27 -15.92 8.66
CA ILE A 27 8.75 -14.78 7.89
C ILE A 27 7.59 -14.06 8.60
N LEU A 28 6.71 -14.81 9.29
CA LEU A 28 5.61 -14.22 10.05
C LEU A 28 6.11 -13.60 11.34
N LYS A 29 7.07 -14.25 12.01
CA LYS A 29 7.72 -13.71 13.20
C LYS A 29 8.40 -12.37 12.89
N GLU A 30 9.26 -12.34 11.87
CA GLU A 30 9.92 -11.12 11.39
C GLU A 30 8.91 -10.04 10.99
N PHE A 31 7.82 -10.42 10.32
CA PHE A 31 6.76 -9.50 9.96
C PHE A 31 6.09 -8.88 11.19
N PHE A 32 5.70 -9.67 12.19
CA PHE A 32 4.98 -9.16 13.37
C PHE A 32 5.90 -8.47 14.40
N ASP A 33 7.18 -8.83 14.45
CA ASP A 33 8.19 -8.16 15.27
C ASP A 33 8.61 -6.81 14.67
N ASN A 34 8.53 -6.65 13.35
CA ASN A 34 8.86 -5.39 12.70
C ASN A 34 7.79 -4.31 12.98
N PRO A 35 8.14 -3.18 13.64
CA PRO A 35 7.19 -2.12 13.99
C PRO A 35 6.59 -1.42 12.76
N ASN A 36 7.24 -1.50 11.60
CA ASN A 36 6.81 -0.84 10.36
C ASN A 36 5.81 -1.68 9.55
N SER A 37 5.57 -2.95 9.91
CA SER A 37 4.74 -3.86 9.12
C SER A 37 3.28 -3.41 9.03
N GLU A 38 2.71 -2.95 10.14
CA GLU A 38 1.34 -2.44 10.15
C GLU A 38 1.20 -1.18 9.29
N LEU A 39 2.19 -0.29 9.37
CA LEU A 39 2.26 0.93 8.56
C LEU A 39 2.20 0.59 7.06
N TRP A 40 2.98 -0.41 6.63
CA TRP A 40 2.99 -0.85 5.24
C TRP A 40 1.70 -1.54 4.82
N LEU A 41 1.02 -2.28 5.70
CA LEU A 41 -0.30 -2.84 5.40
C LEU A 41 -1.34 -1.73 5.14
N TYR A 42 -1.36 -0.66 5.94
CA TYR A 42 -2.26 0.47 5.71
C TYR A 42 -1.94 1.20 4.40
N PHE A 43 -0.65 1.36 4.10
CA PHE A 43 -0.22 1.93 2.82
C PHE A 43 -0.73 1.08 1.65
N MET A 44 -0.44 -0.22 1.67
CA MET A 44 -0.87 -1.16 0.63
C MET A 44 -2.39 -1.21 0.50
N HIS A 45 -3.14 -1.20 1.60
CA HIS A 45 -4.60 -1.19 1.54
C HIS A 45 -5.14 0.01 0.75
N ALA A 46 -4.59 1.21 0.96
CA ALA A 46 -4.99 2.41 0.24
C ALA A 46 -4.59 2.36 -1.25
N GLN A 47 -3.38 1.87 -1.56
CA GLN A 47 -2.94 1.77 -2.94
C GLN A 47 -3.72 0.71 -3.71
N SER A 48 -3.89 -0.50 -3.15
CA SER A 48 -4.66 -1.55 -3.79
C SER A 48 -6.11 -1.13 -4.04
N ALA A 49 -6.71 -0.29 -3.18
CA ALA A 49 -8.00 0.30 -3.48
C ALA A 49 -7.95 1.18 -4.74
N THR A 50 -6.94 2.02 -4.90
CA THR A 50 -6.76 2.86 -6.11
C THR A 50 -6.69 2.00 -7.37
N PHE A 51 -5.83 0.98 -7.40
CA PHE A 51 -5.69 0.08 -8.55
C PHE A 51 -6.97 -0.71 -8.81
N HIS A 52 -7.63 -1.22 -7.77
CA HIS A 52 -8.86 -1.98 -7.92
C HIS A 52 -9.97 -1.15 -8.59
N HIS A 53 -10.11 0.14 -8.25
CA HIS A 53 -11.09 0.99 -8.92
C HIS A 53 -10.78 1.17 -10.41
N ALA A 54 -9.51 1.31 -10.79
CA ALA A 54 -9.12 1.39 -12.19
C ALA A 54 -9.42 0.08 -12.94
N VAL A 55 -9.10 -1.07 -12.34
CA VAL A 55 -9.40 -2.39 -12.91
C VAL A 55 -10.90 -2.58 -13.13
N LEU A 56 -11.74 -2.25 -12.14
CA LEU A 56 -13.19 -2.35 -12.27
C LEU A 56 -13.76 -1.52 -13.42
N LYS A 57 -13.17 -0.34 -13.66
CA LYS A 57 -13.59 0.50 -14.79
C LYS A 57 -13.14 -0.08 -16.12
N ILE A 58 -11.93 -0.63 -16.21
CA ILE A 58 -11.40 -1.26 -17.42
C ILE A 58 -12.16 -2.55 -17.79
N GLU A 59 -12.58 -3.33 -16.79
CA GLU A 59 -13.29 -4.61 -16.97
C GLU A 59 -14.82 -4.45 -17.19
N SER A 60 -15.33 -3.22 -17.24
CA SER A 60 -16.76 -2.98 -17.41
C SER A 60 -17.28 -3.42 -18.80
N GLN A 61 -18.52 -3.89 -18.88
CA GLN A 61 -19.08 -4.61 -20.03
C GLN A 61 -19.12 -3.87 -21.37
N ASN A 62 -18.85 -2.55 -21.40
CA ASN A 62 -18.91 -1.73 -22.63
C ASN A 62 -17.67 -0.82 -22.81
N VAL A 63 -16.53 -1.20 -22.24
CA VAL A 63 -15.30 -0.40 -22.31
C VAL A 63 -14.63 -0.61 -23.67
N SER A 64 -14.40 0.48 -24.41
CA SER A 64 -13.57 0.44 -25.60
C SER A 64 -12.08 0.43 -25.23
N ALA A 65 -11.22 0.07 -26.18
CA ALA A 65 -9.76 0.20 -25.99
C ALA A 65 -9.33 1.64 -25.67
N ILE A 66 -10.04 2.64 -26.20
CA ILE A 66 -9.80 4.06 -25.92
C ILE A 66 -10.16 4.39 -24.47
N ASP A 67 -11.29 3.88 -23.97
CA ASP A 67 -11.71 4.07 -22.58
C ASP A 67 -10.72 3.42 -21.61
N ALA A 68 -10.25 2.21 -21.93
CA ALA A 68 -9.22 1.54 -21.16
C ALA A 68 -7.90 2.35 -21.11
N ALA A 69 -7.43 2.86 -22.26
CA ALA A 69 -6.25 3.71 -22.32
C ALA A 69 -6.43 5.01 -21.52
N ASN A 70 -7.62 5.62 -21.57
CA ASN A 70 -7.93 6.80 -20.77
C ASN A 70 -7.90 6.52 -19.26
N GLU A 71 -8.41 5.37 -18.82
CA GLU A 71 -8.36 4.99 -17.40
C GLU A 71 -6.92 4.67 -16.95
N ILE A 72 -6.10 4.06 -17.79
CA ILE A 72 -4.66 3.88 -17.51
C ILE A 72 -3.97 5.25 -17.39
N ASN A 73 -4.22 6.18 -18.32
CA ASN A 73 -3.66 7.53 -18.28
C ASN A 73 -4.10 8.30 -17.01
N GLN A 74 -5.37 8.17 -16.61
CA GLN A 74 -5.86 8.75 -15.36
C GLN A 74 -5.14 8.16 -14.14
N LEU A 75 -4.92 6.85 -14.11
CA LEU A 75 -4.19 6.19 -13.03
C LEU A 75 -2.72 6.65 -12.99
N GLN A 76 -2.04 6.75 -14.14
CA GLN A 76 -0.68 7.29 -14.24
C GLN A 76 -0.61 8.72 -13.70
N ASN A 77 -1.54 9.59 -14.10
CA ASN A 77 -1.63 10.97 -13.59
C ASN A 77 -1.86 11.02 -12.07
N ASN A 78 -2.69 10.12 -11.53
CA ASN A 78 -2.91 10.02 -10.09
C ASN A 78 -1.63 9.61 -9.34
N LEU A 79 -0.88 8.65 -9.87
CA LEU A 79 0.39 8.21 -9.29
C LEU A 79 1.45 9.32 -9.34
N ASP A 80 1.52 10.06 -10.45
CA ASP A 80 2.44 11.20 -10.61
C ASP A 80 2.13 12.31 -9.59
N GLN A 81 0.86 12.67 -9.42
CA GLN A 81 0.43 13.63 -8.39
C GLN A 81 0.78 13.16 -6.98
N LYS A 82 0.57 11.87 -6.68
CA LYS A 82 0.93 11.29 -5.38
C LYS A 82 2.44 11.30 -5.14
N GLN A 83 3.24 11.05 -6.18
CA GLN A 83 4.69 11.11 -6.11
C GLN A 83 5.17 12.55 -5.86
N ASN A 84 4.72 13.51 -6.66
CA ASN A 84 5.13 14.92 -6.58
C ASN A 84 4.73 15.58 -5.26
N SER A 85 3.64 15.12 -4.64
CA SER A 85 3.18 15.59 -3.33
C SER A 85 3.73 14.79 -2.14
N CYS A 86 4.59 13.78 -2.37
CA CYS A 86 5.06 12.85 -1.34
C CYS A 86 3.89 12.27 -0.52
N TYR A 87 2.81 11.89 -1.20
CA TYR A 87 1.54 11.53 -0.57
C TYR A 87 1.67 10.26 0.27
N LEU A 88 1.15 10.34 1.49
CA LEU A 88 0.93 9.21 2.39
C LEU A 88 -0.53 9.18 2.82
N PRO A 89 -1.20 8.00 2.79
CA PRO A 89 -2.54 7.84 3.33
C PRO A 89 -2.64 8.30 4.79
N HIS A 90 -3.80 8.82 5.19
CA HIS A 90 -4.00 9.34 6.55
C HIS A 90 -3.70 8.29 7.63
N ALA A 91 -4.21 7.06 7.49
CA ALA A 91 -3.94 5.97 8.42
C ALA A 91 -2.44 5.65 8.55
N THR A 92 -1.73 5.61 7.42
CA THR A 92 -0.27 5.42 7.37
C THR A 92 0.46 6.55 8.11
N ARG A 93 0.05 7.82 7.90
CA ARG A 93 0.64 8.97 8.61
C ARG A 93 0.42 8.89 10.11
N ASN A 94 -0.76 8.47 10.58
CA ASN A 94 -1.05 8.35 12.00
C ASN A 94 -0.16 7.31 12.67
N ILE A 95 0.11 6.17 12.02
CA ILE A 95 1.03 5.16 12.55
C ILE A 95 2.47 5.67 12.52
N MET A 96 2.86 6.33 11.42
CA MET A 96 4.21 6.90 11.28
C MET A 96 4.54 7.89 12.40
N VAL A 97 3.58 8.73 12.81
CA VAL A 97 3.77 9.66 13.94
C VAL A 97 4.05 8.89 15.24
N LYS A 98 3.25 7.85 15.54
CA LYS A 98 3.46 7.01 16.73
C LYS A 98 4.82 6.31 16.73
N LEU A 99 5.22 5.75 15.59
CA LEU A 99 6.52 5.08 15.45
C LEU A 99 7.70 6.05 15.50
N GLN A 100 7.49 7.31 15.14
CA GLN A 100 8.51 8.35 15.26
C GLN A 100 8.75 8.74 16.72
N GLU A 101 7.71 8.74 17.55
CA GLU A 101 7.81 9.00 18.99
C GLU A 101 8.62 7.91 19.72
N THR A 102 8.57 6.66 19.25
CA THR A 102 9.32 5.54 19.82
C THR A 102 10.73 5.37 19.26
N GLY A 103 11.07 6.10 18.18
CA GLY A 103 12.37 6.00 17.50
C GLY A 103 12.51 4.79 16.56
N ASP A 104 11.42 4.08 16.29
CA ASP A 104 11.39 2.85 15.51
C ASP A 104 11.39 3.08 13.98
N ILE A 105 11.31 4.35 13.55
CA ILE A 105 11.16 4.69 12.13
C ILE A 105 11.91 5.95 11.71
N ASN A 106 12.43 5.92 10.48
CA ASN A 106 12.89 7.10 9.78
C ASN A 106 11.84 7.55 8.76
N LYS A 107 11.26 8.73 8.98
CA LYS A 107 10.23 9.34 8.13
C LYS A 107 10.66 9.51 6.67
N GLU A 108 11.92 9.85 6.43
CA GLU A 108 12.45 10.02 5.08
C GLU A 108 12.58 8.69 4.33
N ASN A 109 12.89 7.60 5.04
CA ASN A 109 12.88 6.26 4.44
C ASN A 109 11.47 5.86 4.00
N VAL A 110 10.45 6.13 4.82
CA VAL A 110 9.04 5.85 4.47
C VAL A 110 8.61 6.65 3.26
N ARG A 111 8.90 7.95 3.24
CA ARG A 111 8.59 8.84 2.11
C ARG A 111 9.29 8.39 0.84
N THR A 112 10.57 8.04 0.93
CA THR A 112 11.35 7.54 -0.20
C THR A 112 10.76 6.25 -0.75
N ALA A 113 10.45 5.28 0.12
CA ALA A 113 9.84 4.02 -0.30
C ALA A 113 8.43 4.22 -0.92
N ALA A 114 7.61 5.11 -0.36
CA ALA A 114 6.31 5.45 -0.96
C ALA A 114 6.45 6.15 -2.32
N SER A 115 7.38 7.09 -2.44
CA SER A 115 7.69 7.78 -3.71
C SER A 115 8.17 6.78 -4.77
N ASN A 116 9.06 5.86 -4.40
CA ASN A 116 9.52 4.79 -5.28
C ASN A 116 8.38 3.87 -5.71
N PHE A 117 7.44 3.53 -4.81
CA PHE A 117 6.26 2.75 -5.17
C PHE A 117 5.44 3.44 -6.27
N TYR A 118 5.17 4.74 -6.13
CA TYR A 118 4.42 5.49 -7.16
C TYR A 118 5.16 5.55 -8.49
N LYS A 119 6.47 5.84 -8.43
CA LYS A 119 7.35 5.87 -9.61
C LYS A 119 7.33 4.53 -10.35
N THR A 120 7.67 3.43 -9.65
CA THR A 120 7.73 2.09 -10.25
C THR A 120 6.36 1.64 -10.76
N SER A 121 5.28 1.98 -10.06
CA SER A 121 3.92 1.67 -10.53
C SER A 121 3.58 2.41 -11.83
N LYS A 122 3.97 3.68 -11.95
CA LYS A 122 3.77 4.47 -13.17
C LYS A 122 4.61 3.92 -14.32
N GLU A 123 5.90 3.68 -14.10
CA GLU A 123 6.81 3.07 -15.08
C GLU A 123 6.31 1.70 -15.57
N TYR A 124 5.67 0.92 -14.69
CA TYR A 124 5.02 -0.32 -15.09
C TYR A 124 3.84 -0.06 -16.03
N LEU A 125 2.95 0.87 -15.70
CA LEU A 125 1.79 1.19 -16.54
C LEU A 125 2.17 1.81 -17.88
N GLU A 126 3.30 2.51 -17.97
CA GLU A 126 3.84 3.06 -19.24
C GLU A 126 4.22 1.96 -20.24
N GLN A 127 4.46 0.73 -19.79
CA GLN A 127 4.73 -0.41 -20.69
C GLN A 127 3.46 -0.98 -21.35
N TRP A 128 2.27 -0.57 -20.88
CA TRP A 128 0.98 -1.03 -21.38
C TRP A 128 0.33 -0.04 -22.35
N CYS A 129 0.92 1.13 -22.55
CA CYS A 129 0.53 2.16 -23.51
C CYS A 129 1.61 2.30 -24.60
#